data_AF-A0A6C0GIH0-F1
#
_entry.id   AF-A0A6C0GIH0-F1
#
_cell.length_a   1.000
_cell.length_b   1.000
_cell.length_c   1.000
_cell.angle_alpha   90.00
_cell.angle_beta   90.00
_cell.angle_gamma   90.00
#
_symmetry.space_group_name_H-M   'P 1'
#
loop_
_entity.id
_entity.type
_entity.pdbx_description
1 polymer ?
#
loop_
_entity_poly.entity_id
_entity_poly.type
_entity_poly.pdbx_seq_one_letter_code
_entity_poly.pdbx_strand_id
1 'polypeptide(L)'
;MLIKKFRPSPPLGEYVRSFGIVQFLFPANIKIPIKPFSPRPENSLCFIPKDPEYIAYPGNDTKIKRPPITVYGQHTLLNSRNPGQDFLAFVVDFQPGVLYRLTGVPLHELTNTYVEAEYIIS
;
A
#
# COMPACT_ATOMS: atom_id res chain seq x y z
N MET A 1 17.91 3.08 -1.92
CA MET A 1 16.56 3.08 -1.29
C MET A 1 16.09 4.51 -1.13
N LEU A 2 14.88 4.82 -1.59
CA LEU A 2 14.22 6.10 -1.36
C LEU A 2 12.92 5.84 -0.59
N ILE A 3 12.73 6.54 0.53
CA ILE A 3 11.46 6.59 1.25
C ILE A 3 11.23 8.05 1.61
N LYS A 4 10.28 8.70 0.94
CA LYS A 4 9.94 10.10 1.20
C LYS A 4 8.44 10.27 1.37
N LYS A 5 8.06 11.16 2.28
CA LYS A 5 6.68 11.62 2.44
C LYS A 5 6.61 13.11 2.18
N PHE A 6 5.54 13.54 1.51
CA PHE A 6 5.25 14.91 1.17
C PHE A 6 3.90 15.30 1.77
N ARG A 7 3.79 16.55 2.23
CA ARG A 7 2.51 17.10 2.68
C ARG A 7 1.65 17.46 1.47
N PRO A 8 0.32 17.31 1.57
CA PRO A 8 -0.58 17.79 0.55
C PRO A 8 -0.61 19.33 0.52
N SER A 9 -1.15 19.90 -0.56
CA SER A 9 -1.56 21.30 -0.58
C SER A 9 -2.73 21.52 0.41
N PRO A 10 -2.95 22.76 0.89
CA PRO A 10 -4.02 23.04 1.86
C PRO A 10 -5.41 22.53 1.44
N PRO A 11 -5.87 22.68 0.17
CA PRO A 11 -7.17 22.16 -0.26
C PRO A 11 -7.31 20.63 -0.16
N LEU A 12 -6.20 19.90 -0.28
CA LEU A 12 -6.20 18.44 -0.18
C LEU A 12 -5.99 17.93 1.25
N GLY A 13 -5.64 18.80 2.20
CA GLY A 13 -5.27 18.41 3.57
C GLY A 13 -6.38 17.73 4.37
N GLU A 14 -7.65 17.97 4.01
CA GLU A 14 -8.80 17.28 4.63
C GLU A 14 -8.98 15.84 4.12
N TYR A 15 -8.47 15.54 2.93
CA TYR A 15 -8.65 14.23 2.29
C TYR A 15 -7.39 13.37 2.38
N VAL A 16 -6.25 13.99 2.08
CA VAL A 16 -4.96 13.33 2.01
C VAL A 16 -4.17 13.73 3.25
N ARG A 17 -3.61 12.73 3.94
CA ARG A 17 -2.68 12.93 5.05
C ARG A 17 -1.25 13.13 4.55
N SER A 18 -0.83 12.33 3.56
CA SER A 18 0.49 12.46 2.94
C SER A 18 0.58 11.73 1.60
N PHE A 19 1.47 12.21 0.74
CA PHE A 19 1.94 11.48 -0.44
C PHE A 19 3.27 10.79 -0.14
N GLY A 20 3.37 9.49 -0.38
CA GLY A 20 4.55 8.68 -0.16
C GLY A 20 5.18 8.23 -1.48
N ILE A 21 6.51 8.30 -1.57
CA ILE A 21 7.29 7.64 -2.62
C ILE A 21 8.21 6.63 -1.95
N VAL A 22 8.09 5.36 -2.35
CA VAL A 22 8.94 4.26 -1.90
C VAL A 22 9.59 3.64 -3.12
N GLN A 23 10.92 3.68 -3.19
CA GLN A 23 11.69 3.07 -4.26
C GLN A 23 12.79 2.16 -3.71
N PHE A 24 12.82 0.93 -4.20
CA PHE A 24 13.91 -0.01 -4.00
C PHE A 24 14.47 -0.44 -5.35
N LEU A 25 15.78 -0.30 -5.50
CA LEU A 25 16.52 -0.81 -6.65
C LEU A 25 17.57 -1.76 -6.11
N PHE A 26 17.44 -3.04 -6.45
CA PHE A 26 18.36 -4.09 -6.03
C PHE A 26 19.27 -4.49 -7.20
N PRO A 27 20.60 -4.58 -6.99
CA PRO A 27 21.51 -5.11 -8.00
C PRO A 27 21.10 -6.51 -8.48
N ALA A 28 21.41 -6.82 -9.74
CA ALA A 28 21.24 -8.17 -10.27
C ALA A 28 22.02 -9.18 -9.42
N ASN A 29 21.45 -10.38 -9.24
CA ASN A 29 22.01 -11.50 -8.48
C ASN A 29 22.04 -11.35 -6.95
N ILE A 30 21.32 -10.39 -6.37
CA ILE A 30 21.12 -10.32 -4.92
C ILE A 30 19.74 -10.91 -4.55
N LYS A 31 19.71 -11.76 -3.52
CA LYS A 31 18.46 -12.19 -2.90
C LYS A 31 17.78 -11.00 -2.25
N ILE A 32 16.63 -10.59 -2.78
CA ILE A 32 15.87 -9.44 -2.25
C ILE A 32 15.40 -9.76 -0.82
N PRO A 33 15.69 -8.89 0.16
CA PRO A 33 15.29 -9.11 1.54
C PRO A 33 13.78 -8.99 1.69
N ILE A 34 13.21 -9.86 2.53
CA ILE A 34 11.83 -9.76 2.97
C ILE A 34 11.72 -8.61 3.98
N LYS A 35 10.73 -7.73 3.78
CA LYS A 35 10.48 -6.60 4.67
C LYS A 35 9.28 -6.90 5.57
N PRO A 36 9.47 -7.16 6.88
CA PRO A 36 8.35 -7.23 7.81
C PRO A 36 7.70 -5.85 7.93
N PHE A 37 6.37 -5.82 7.92
CA PHE A 37 5.57 -4.61 8.02
C PHE A 37 4.59 -4.74 9.18
N SER A 38 4.82 -3.92 10.21
CA SER A 38 3.98 -3.89 11.40
C SER A 38 2.58 -3.32 11.08
N PRO A 39 1.54 -3.71 11.84
CA PRO A 39 0.23 -3.08 11.78
C PRO A 39 0.31 -1.55 11.87
N ARG A 40 -0.45 -0.85 11.04
CA ARG A 40 -0.56 0.62 11.07
C ARG A 40 -1.98 1.05 10.73
N PRO A 41 -2.50 2.12 11.36
CA PRO A 41 -3.80 2.71 11.03
C PRO A 41 -3.68 3.57 9.76
N GLU A 42 -3.41 2.90 8.63
CA GLU A 42 -3.29 3.53 7.31
C GLU A 42 -4.35 2.94 6.39
N ASN A 43 -5.04 3.81 5.65
CA ASN A 43 -5.90 3.43 4.54
C ASN A 43 -5.43 4.27 3.35
N SER A 44 -5.12 3.62 2.23
CA SER A 44 -4.39 4.31 1.17
C SER A 44 -4.75 3.77 -0.21
N LEU A 45 -4.59 4.64 -1.19
CA LEU A 45 -4.49 4.27 -2.60
C LEU A 45 -3.00 4.18 -2.97
N CYS A 46 -2.58 3.11 -3.61
CA CYS A 46 -1.18 2.90 -3.97
C CYS A 46 -1.03 2.47 -5.41
N PHE A 47 -0.08 3.08 -6.09
CA PHE A 47 0.31 2.79 -7.46
C PHE A 47 1.69 2.14 -7.46
N ILE A 48 1.83 1.01 -8.13
CA ILE A 48 3.07 0.24 -8.27
C ILE A 48 3.38 0.14 -9.78
N PRO A 49 3.98 1.19 -10.37
CA PRO A 49 4.21 1.27 -11.82
C PRO A 49 5.36 0.38 -12.35
N LYS A 50 6.10 -0.29 -11.47
CA LYS A 50 7.26 -1.12 -11.86
C LYS A 50 7.07 -2.58 -11.39
N ASP A 51 8.10 -3.21 -10.84
CA ASP A 51 8.01 -4.59 -10.41
C ASP A 51 6.98 -4.76 -9.28
N PRO A 52 6.21 -5.86 -9.25
CA PRO A 52 5.17 -6.08 -8.27
C PRO A 52 5.73 -6.34 -6.86
N GLU A 53 4.88 -6.15 -5.87
CA GLU A 53 5.12 -6.56 -4.49
C GLU A 53 4.28 -7.81 -4.18
N TYR A 54 4.84 -8.74 -3.41
CA TYR A 54 4.12 -9.90 -2.90
C TYR A 54 4.00 -9.81 -1.38
N ILE A 55 2.82 -10.13 -0.85
CA ILE A 55 2.51 -10.05 0.58
C ILE A 55 2.24 -11.45 1.13
N ALA A 56 2.77 -11.75 2.30
CA ALA A 56 2.43 -12.95 3.06
C ALA A 56 1.96 -12.58 4.47
N TYR A 57 0.91 -13.25 4.93
CA TYR A 57 0.41 -13.12 6.30
C TYR A 57 0.78 -14.35 7.14
N PRO A 58 0.91 -14.19 8.47
CA PRO A 58 1.08 -15.31 9.38
C PRO A 58 -0.01 -16.37 9.18
N GLY A 59 0.39 -17.63 9.09
CA GLY A 59 -0.53 -18.76 8.91
C GLY A 59 -1.04 -18.97 7.48
N ASN A 60 -0.57 -18.17 6.50
CA ASN A 60 -0.88 -18.38 5.09
C ASN A 60 0.39 -18.74 4.31
N ASP A 61 0.41 -19.92 3.70
CA ASP A 61 1.53 -20.40 2.90
C ASP A 61 1.60 -19.73 1.52
N THR A 62 0.52 -19.09 1.09
CA THR A 62 0.42 -18.45 -0.22
C THR A 62 0.79 -16.98 -0.15
N LYS A 63 1.72 -16.57 -1.03
CA LYS A 63 2.03 -15.15 -1.26
C LYS A 63 0.98 -14.54 -2.17
N ILE A 64 0.39 -13.45 -1.74
CA ILE A 64 -0.58 -12.68 -2.51
C ILE A 64 0.20 -11.67 -3.36
N LYS A 65 0.04 -11.72 -4.68
CA LYS A 65 0.55 -10.67 -5.57
C LYS A 65 -0.30 -9.42 -5.38
N ARG A 66 0.34 -8.29 -5.08
CA ARG A 66 -0.36 -7.03 -4.90
C ARG A 66 -0.76 -6.44 -6.26
N PRO A 67 -2.02 -6.01 -6.40
CA PRO A 67 -2.51 -5.17 -7.49
C PRO A 67 -1.57 -4.01 -7.87
N PRO A 68 -1.37 -3.69 -9.16
CA PRO A 68 -0.61 -2.51 -9.58
C PRO A 68 -1.24 -1.20 -9.08
N ILE A 69 -2.58 -1.12 -9.02
CA ILE A 69 -3.30 0.00 -8.41
C ILE A 69 -4.16 -0.58 -7.29
N THR A 70 -3.73 -0.39 -6.04
CA THR A 70 -4.38 -1.01 -4.89
C THR A 70 -5.05 0.02 -4.00
N VAL A 71 -6.28 -0.26 -3.58
CA VAL A 71 -6.88 0.29 -2.36
C VAL A 71 -6.69 -0.72 -1.24
N TYR A 72 -6.19 -0.27 -0.09
CA TYR A 72 -6.09 -1.12 1.09
C TYR A 72 -6.50 -0.36 2.34
N GLY A 73 -7.17 -1.08 3.24
CA GLY A 73 -7.54 -0.59 4.56
C GLY A 73 -6.47 -0.89 5.60
N GLN A 74 -6.82 -0.63 6.85
CA GLN A 74 -5.94 -0.90 7.98
C GLN A 74 -5.54 -2.38 8.04
N HIS A 75 -4.24 -2.61 8.22
CA HIS A 75 -3.71 -3.93 8.54
C HIS A 75 -3.56 -4.06 10.06
N THR A 76 -4.17 -5.09 10.65
CA THR A 76 -4.08 -5.42 12.08
C THR A 76 -3.08 -6.55 12.35
N LEU A 77 -2.61 -7.22 11.30
CA LEU A 77 -1.64 -8.31 11.36
C LEU A 77 -0.28 -7.87 10.81
N LEU A 78 0.80 -8.40 11.40
CA LEU A 78 2.13 -8.36 10.78
C LEU A 78 2.02 -8.97 9.39
N ASN A 79 2.61 -8.35 8.38
CA ASN A 79 2.73 -8.94 7.05
C ASN A 79 4.17 -8.84 6.54
N SER A 80 4.60 -9.85 5.80
CA SER A 80 5.89 -9.89 5.13
C SER A 80 5.72 -9.38 3.71
N ARG A 81 6.47 -8.36 3.34
CA ARG A 81 6.43 -7.75 2.00
C ARG A 81 7.69 -8.08 1.23
N ASN A 82 7.50 -8.53 -0.01
CA ASN A 82 8.56 -8.95 -0.91
C ASN A 82 8.46 -8.08 -2.16
N PRO A 83 9.17 -6.95 -2.20
CA PRO A 83 9.22 -6.11 -3.41
C PRO A 83 10.00 -6.82 -4.53
N GLY A 84 9.72 -6.45 -5.77
CA GLY A 84 10.55 -6.83 -6.91
C GLY A 84 11.91 -6.10 -6.96
N GLN A 85 12.66 -6.34 -8.03
CA GLN A 85 14.04 -5.87 -8.16
C GLN A 85 14.13 -4.35 -8.35
N ASP A 86 13.29 -3.81 -9.24
CA ASP A 86 13.07 -2.38 -9.43
C ASP A 86 11.65 -2.04 -8.98
N PHE A 87 11.49 -1.87 -7.67
CA PHE A 87 10.21 -1.56 -7.04
C PHE A 87 10.06 -0.06 -6.89
N LEU A 88 8.91 0.46 -7.35
CA LEU A 88 8.48 1.82 -7.12
C LEU A 88 7.01 1.79 -6.68
N ALA A 89 6.71 2.48 -5.59
CA ALA A 89 5.36 2.70 -5.14
C ALA A 89 5.12 4.19 -4.85
N PHE A 90 4.00 4.69 -5.36
CA PHE A 90 3.43 5.98 -4.99
C PHE A 90 2.18 5.74 -4.16
N VAL A 91 2.15 6.28 -2.94
CA VAL A 91 1.10 6.02 -1.96
C VAL A 91 0.40 7.32 -1.59
N VAL A 92 -0.93 7.32 -1.67
CA VAL A 92 -1.79 8.39 -1.16
C VAL A 92 -2.38 7.91 0.15
N ASP A 93 -1.81 8.36 1.27
CA ASP A 93 -2.34 8.05 2.59
C ASP A 93 -3.53 8.97 2.87
N PHE A 94 -4.71 8.41 3.09
CA PHE A 94 -5.91 9.19 3.36
C PHE A 94 -6.03 9.58 4.84
N GLN A 95 -6.75 10.68 5.11
CA GLN A 95 -7.21 10.96 6.47
C GLN A 95 -8.21 9.88 6.93
N PRO A 96 -8.36 9.65 8.25
CA PRO A 96 -9.37 8.74 8.76
C PRO A 96 -10.77 9.03 8.20
N GLY A 97 -11.49 7.99 7.80
CA GLY A 97 -12.86 8.10 7.27
C GLY A 97 -12.95 8.54 5.79
N VAL A 98 -11.91 9.11 5.19
CA VAL A 98 -11.96 9.59 3.81
C VAL A 98 -12.24 8.49 2.81
N LEU A 99 -11.63 7.31 2.98
CA LEU A 99 -11.86 6.20 2.05
C LEU A 99 -13.35 5.82 2.02
N TYR A 100 -14.02 5.74 3.18
CA TYR A 100 -15.48 5.56 3.24
C TYR A 100 -16.25 6.71 2.58
N ARG A 101 -15.85 7.98 2.81
CA ARG A 101 -16.49 9.13 2.16
C ARG A 101 -16.39 9.10 0.64
N LEU A 102 -15.30 8.56 0.10
CA LEU A 102 -15.05 8.48 -1.34
C LEU A 102 -15.75 7.29 -1.99
N THR A 103 -15.87 6.16 -1.30
CA THR A 103 -16.27 4.88 -1.92
C THR A 103 -17.57 4.31 -1.37
N GLY A 104 -18.04 4.78 -0.21
CA GLY A 104 -19.16 4.19 0.52
C GLY A 104 -18.85 2.83 1.16
N VAL A 105 -17.66 2.26 0.94
CA VAL A 105 -17.29 0.92 1.43
C VAL A 105 -16.91 0.99 2.92
N PRO A 106 -17.60 0.24 3.80
CA PRO A 106 -17.22 0.15 5.20
C PRO A 106 -15.77 -0.33 5.38
N LEU A 107 -14.97 0.37 6.20
CA LEU A 107 -13.53 0.08 6.36
C LEU A 107 -13.22 -1.33 6.88
N HIS A 108 -14.16 -1.96 7.60
CA HIS A 108 -13.98 -3.32 8.09
C HIS A 108 -13.93 -4.35 6.96
N GLU A 109 -14.57 -4.08 5.81
CA GLU A 109 -14.49 -4.92 4.61
C GLU A 109 -13.11 -4.84 3.92
N LEU A 110 -12.37 -3.75 4.18
CA LEU A 110 -11.04 -3.50 3.62
C LEU A 110 -9.89 -3.85 4.59
N THR A 111 -10.23 -4.36 5.78
CA THR A 111 -9.23 -4.67 6.80
C THR A 111 -8.41 -5.89 6.41
N ASN A 112 -7.08 -5.78 6.46
CA ASN A 112 -6.13 -6.82 6.02
C ASN A 112 -6.27 -7.23 4.53
N THR A 113 -6.91 -6.41 3.69
CA THR A 113 -7.06 -6.71 2.26
C THR A 113 -6.28 -5.74 1.38
N TYR A 114 -5.96 -6.20 0.18
CA TYR A 114 -5.42 -5.40 -0.91
C TYR A 114 -6.37 -5.61 -2.10
N VAL A 115 -7.11 -4.58 -2.47
CA VAL A 115 -8.15 -4.67 -3.51
C VAL A 115 -7.70 -3.87 -4.73
N GLU A 116 -7.90 -4.39 -5.94
CA GLU A 116 -7.71 -3.61 -7.18
C GLU A 116 -8.63 -2.38 -7.12
N ALA A 117 -8.07 -1.21 -7.39
CA ALA A 117 -8.79 0.05 -7.20
C ALA A 117 -10.05 0.16 -8.07
N GLU A 118 -10.06 -0.42 -9.27
CA GLU A 118 -11.19 -0.40 -10.20
C GLU A 118 -12.45 -1.09 -9.66
N TYR A 119 -12.32 -2.00 -8.69
CA TYR A 119 -13.49 -2.62 -8.05
C TYR A 119 -14.21 -1.69 -7.07
N ILE A 120 -13.59 -0.57 -6.69
CA ILE A 120 -14.07 0.33 -5.62
C ILE A 120 -14.23 1.77 -6.14
N ILE A 121 -13.36 2.20 -7.05
CA ILE A 121 -13.28 3.56 -7.56
C ILE A 121 -13.57 3.50 -9.07
N SER A 122 -14.80 3.89 -9.45
CA SER A 122 -15.29 3.94 -10.85
C SER A 122 -15.42 5.36 -11.36
#